data_AF-A0A1H0N5T5-F1
#
_entry.id   AF-A0A1H0N5T5-F1
#
_cell.length_a   1.000
_cell.length_b   1.000
_cell.length_c   1.000
_cell.angle_alpha   90.00
_cell.angle_beta   90.00
_cell.angle_gamma   90.00
#
_symmetry.space_group_name_H-M   'P 1'
#
loop_
_entity.id
_entity.type
_entity.pdbx_description
1 polymer ?
#
loop_
_entity_poly.entity_id
_entity_poly.type
_entity_poly.pdbx_seq_one_letter_code
_entity_poly.pdbx_strand_id
1 'polypeptide(L)'
;MSVQPEAIVIGASAGAVEALSVVLTALPASFRLPVIVVVHVPPDRRSVMAELFQAKCMLPVQEAEDKQPIVGGTIYFAPPDYHLLIEVDRSLSLSSDEPVLFSRPSIDVLFESAADAYGPTMIAIVLTGANHDGAAGLRAVVDAGGRGLVQDPETAFAAAMPEAAIQLCPSARVMSLEAIAQYLKEV
;
A
#
# COMPACT_ATOMS: atom_id res chain seq x y z
N MET A 1 -8.11 20.09 15.31
CA MET A 1 -7.72 20.25 13.89
C MET A 1 -7.53 18.85 13.33
N SER A 2 -8.19 18.49 12.23
CA SER A 2 -7.97 17.20 11.58
C SER A 2 -6.57 17.18 10.97
N VAL A 3 -5.73 16.22 11.39
CA VAL A 3 -4.38 16.01 10.82
C VAL A 3 -4.54 15.69 9.33
N GLN A 4 -3.84 16.38 8.43
CA GLN A 4 -3.89 16.10 6.99
C GLN A 4 -2.96 14.95 6.62
N PRO A 5 -3.35 14.03 5.72
CA PRO A 5 -2.45 12.98 5.25
C PRO A 5 -1.31 13.54 4.41
N GLU A 6 -0.17 12.85 4.43
CA GLU A 6 1.00 13.20 3.62
C GLU A 6 1.46 12.06 2.70
N ALA A 7 1.03 10.82 2.94
CA ALA A 7 1.33 9.67 2.11
C ALA A 7 0.30 8.54 2.28
N ILE A 8 0.27 7.64 1.29
CA ILE A 8 -0.57 6.44 1.29
C ILE A 8 0.30 5.22 1.01
N VAL A 9 0.12 4.16 1.79
CA VAL A 9 0.67 2.83 1.52
C VAL A 9 -0.45 1.83 1.23
N ILE A 10 -0.26 0.96 0.23
CA ILE A 10 -1.24 -0.04 -0.18
C ILE A 10 -0.59 -1.42 -0.28
N GLY A 11 -1.23 -2.43 0.30
CA GLY A 11 -0.83 -3.83 0.23
C GLY A 11 -1.90 -4.68 -0.45
N ALA A 12 -1.51 -5.51 -1.42
CA ALA A 12 -2.41 -6.42 -2.12
C ALA A 12 -1.70 -7.71 -2.57
N SER A 13 -2.47 -8.76 -2.88
CA SER A 13 -1.92 -10.05 -3.32
C SER A 13 -2.83 -10.70 -4.37
N ALA A 14 -3.41 -11.87 -4.10
CA ALA A 14 -4.37 -12.51 -5.00
C ALA A 14 -5.56 -11.58 -5.33
N GLY A 15 -5.75 -11.27 -6.62
CA GLY A 15 -6.74 -10.30 -7.12
C GLY A 15 -6.29 -8.83 -7.12
N ALA A 16 -4.98 -8.57 -6.89
CA ALA A 16 -4.45 -7.21 -6.79
C ALA A 16 -4.67 -6.38 -8.04
N VAL A 17 -4.53 -6.95 -9.25
CA VAL A 17 -4.63 -6.18 -10.50
C VAL A 17 -6.02 -5.57 -10.66
N GLU A 18 -7.06 -6.35 -10.39
CA GLU A 18 -8.45 -5.92 -10.44
C GLU A 18 -8.72 -4.86 -9.36
N ALA A 19 -8.33 -5.14 -8.11
CA ALA A 19 -8.55 -4.24 -6.99
C ALA A 19 -7.84 -2.88 -7.17
N LEU A 20 -6.55 -2.90 -7.52
CA LEU A 20 -5.77 -1.70 -7.77
C LEU A 20 -6.24 -0.96 -9.03
N SER A 21 -6.81 -1.65 -10.03
CA SER A 21 -7.40 -0.99 -11.19
C SER A 21 -8.59 -0.11 -10.79
N VAL A 22 -9.43 -0.55 -9.86
CA VAL A 22 -10.54 0.27 -9.35
C VAL A 22 -10.03 1.48 -8.56
N VAL A 23 -9.03 1.28 -7.70
CA VAL A 23 -8.55 2.33 -6.78
C VAL A 23 -7.64 3.35 -7.48
N LEU A 24 -6.58 2.89 -8.14
CA LEU A 24 -5.52 3.76 -8.66
C LEU A 24 -5.95 4.54 -9.91
N THR A 25 -6.74 3.92 -10.81
CA THR A 25 -7.18 4.60 -12.05
C THR A 25 -8.25 5.67 -11.80
N ALA A 26 -8.89 5.63 -10.63
CA ALA A 26 -9.83 6.64 -10.20
C ALA A 26 -9.14 7.93 -9.72
N LEU A 27 -7.84 7.91 -9.42
CA LEU A 27 -7.12 9.09 -8.94
C LEU A 27 -6.93 10.11 -10.08
N PRO A 28 -7.35 11.37 -9.91
CA PRO A 28 -7.21 12.39 -10.94
C PRO A 28 -5.76 12.82 -11.09
N ALA A 29 -5.40 13.41 -12.24
CA ALA A 29 -4.06 13.98 -12.47
C ALA A 29 -3.66 15.07 -11.46
N SER A 30 -4.64 15.67 -10.77
CA SER A 30 -4.42 16.68 -9.72
C SER A 30 -4.15 16.10 -8.34
N PHE A 31 -4.18 14.77 -8.17
CA PHE A 31 -3.92 14.10 -6.90
C PHE A 31 -2.46 14.30 -6.47
N ARG A 32 -2.23 14.68 -5.20
CA ARG A 32 -0.93 15.20 -4.75
C ARG A 32 -0.17 14.30 -3.78
N LEU A 33 -0.84 13.34 -3.13
CA LEU A 33 -0.16 12.45 -2.19
C LEU A 33 0.63 11.39 -2.97
N PRO A 34 1.81 10.99 -2.50
CA PRO A 34 2.48 9.81 -3.01
C PRO A 34 1.70 8.55 -2.60
N VAL A 35 1.70 7.55 -3.47
CA VAL A 35 1.10 6.23 -3.20
C VAL A 35 2.18 5.16 -3.36
N ILE A 36 2.47 4.41 -2.31
CA ILE A 36 3.48 3.36 -2.32
C ILE A 36 2.78 2.01 -2.20
N VAL A 37 3.06 1.10 -3.13
CA VAL A 37 2.29 -0.12 -3.32
C VAL A 37 3.20 -1.34 -3.25
N VAL A 38 2.85 -2.28 -2.37
CA VAL A 38 3.39 -3.64 -2.37
C VAL A 38 2.34 -4.58 -2.93
N VAL A 39 2.73 -5.33 -3.96
CA VAL A 39 1.97 -6.47 -4.47
C VAL A 39 2.83 -7.71 -4.33
N HIS A 40 2.31 -8.78 -3.73
CA HIS A 40 3.03 -10.06 -3.73
C HIS A 40 3.19 -10.57 -5.16
N VAL A 41 4.44 -10.68 -5.61
CA VAL A 41 4.82 -11.21 -6.92
C VAL A 41 5.90 -12.28 -6.74
N PRO A 42 5.98 -13.30 -7.61
CA PRO A 42 7.07 -14.27 -7.58
C PRO A 42 8.44 -13.58 -7.74
N PRO A 43 9.46 -13.96 -6.94
CA PRO A 43 10.77 -13.28 -6.93
C PRO A 43 11.60 -13.54 -8.20
N ASP A 44 11.30 -14.62 -8.93
CA ASP A 44 11.99 -15.04 -10.15
C ASP A 44 11.54 -14.30 -11.41
N ARG A 45 10.64 -13.32 -11.27
CA ARG A 45 10.04 -12.61 -12.40
C ARG A 45 10.18 -11.11 -12.24
N ARG A 46 10.50 -10.46 -13.36
CA ARG A 46 10.34 -9.00 -13.49
C ARG A 46 8.89 -8.63 -13.19
N SER A 47 8.68 -7.67 -12.29
CA SER A 47 7.35 -7.10 -12.07
C SER A 47 6.96 -6.26 -13.29
N VAL A 48 5.71 -6.41 -13.73
CA VAL A 48 5.12 -5.58 -14.79
C VAL A 48 4.09 -4.59 -14.25
N MET A 49 3.99 -4.46 -12.92
CA MET A 49 2.96 -3.64 -12.28
C MET A 49 3.11 -2.17 -12.64
N ALA A 50 4.32 -1.61 -12.55
CA ALA A 50 4.56 -0.21 -12.91
C ALA A 50 4.19 0.07 -14.38
N GLU A 51 4.63 -0.78 -15.33
CA GLU A 51 4.30 -0.66 -16.75
C GLU A 51 2.79 -0.77 -17.01
N LEU A 52 2.14 -1.75 -16.37
CA LEU A 52 0.71 -2.00 -16.52
C LEU A 52 -0.13 -0.81 -16.03
N PHE A 53 0.24 -0.22 -14.89
CA PHE A 53 -0.51 0.88 -14.30
C PHE A 53 -0.14 2.24 -14.89
N GLN A 54 1.09 2.42 -15.41
CA GLN A 54 1.47 3.63 -16.16
C GLN A 54 0.58 3.84 -17.39
N ALA A 55 0.13 2.75 -18.04
CA ALA A 55 -0.77 2.83 -19.19
C ALA A 55 -2.22 3.17 -18.85
N LYS A 56 -2.61 3.09 -17.56
CA LYS A 56 -4.00 3.23 -17.10
C LYS A 56 -4.24 4.42 -16.18
N CYS A 57 -3.22 4.83 -15.42
CA CYS A 57 -3.33 5.90 -14.43
C CYS A 57 -3.04 7.27 -15.05
N MET A 58 -3.64 8.31 -14.47
CA MET A 58 -3.36 9.71 -14.84
C MET A 58 -2.09 10.24 -14.16
N LEU A 59 -1.65 9.58 -13.08
CA LEU A 59 -0.45 9.91 -12.33
C LEU A 59 0.78 9.20 -12.92
N PRO A 60 1.99 9.76 -12.76
CA PRO A 60 3.24 9.03 -12.94
C PRO A 60 3.25 7.74 -12.11
N VAL A 61 3.66 6.63 -12.74
CA VAL A 61 3.79 5.33 -12.11
C VAL A 61 5.18 4.78 -12.39
N GLN A 62 5.89 4.37 -11.35
CA GLN A 62 7.22 3.81 -11.50
C GLN A 62 7.49 2.67 -10.50
N GLU A 63 8.48 1.84 -10.83
CA GLU A 63 9.07 0.93 -9.86
C GLU A 63 9.95 1.73 -8.88
N ALA A 64 10.00 1.30 -7.62
CA ALA A 64 10.78 1.97 -6.60
C ALA A 64 12.29 1.72 -6.79
N GLU A 65 13.10 2.77 -6.69
CA GLU A 65 14.56 2.74 -6.71
C GLU A 65 15.12 3.02 -5.31
N ASP A 66 16.26 2.39 -4.98
CA ASP A 66 16.92 2.57 -3.69
C ASP A 66 17.36 4.04 -3.49
N LYS A 67 17.06 4.58 -2.30
CA LYS A 67 17.39 5.93 -1.82
C LYS A 67 16.78 7.08 -2.65
N GLN A 68 15.80 6.80 -3.50
CA GLN A 68 15.11 7.87 -4.22
C GLN A 68 14.18 8.64 -3.28
N PRO A 69 14.09 9.98 -3.40
CA PRO A 69 13.12 10.76 -2.65
C PRO A 69 11.68 10.44 -3.09
N ILE A 70 10.75 10.43 -2.13
CA ILE A 70 9.32 10.28 -2.41
C ILE A 70 8.77 11.61 -2.94
N VAL A 71 8.17 11.57 -4.13
CA VAL A 71 7.57 12.73 -4.80
C VAL A 71 6.04 12.62 -4.75
N GLY A 72 5.38 13.69 -4.34
CA GLY A 72 3.92 13.77 -4.32
C GLY A 72 3.29 13.63 -5.71
N GLY A 73 2.14 12.97 -5.78
CA GLY A 73 1.43 12.70 -7.03
C GLY A 73 2.04 11.57 -7.86
N THR A 74 2.89 10.74 -7.27
CA THR A 74 3.52 9.59 -7.93
C THR A 74 3.09 8.29 -7.27
N ILE A 75 2.88 7.25 -8.09
CA ILE A 75 2.61 5.89 -7.63
C ILE A 75 3.91 5.07 -7.76
N TYR A 76 4.35 4.47 -6.65
CA TYR A 76 5.55 3.64 -6.58
C TYR A 76 5.16 2.19 -6.34
N PHE A 77 5.68 1.28 -7.15
CA PHE A 77 5.55 -0.16 -6.92
C PHE A 77 6.85 -0.74 -6.36
N ALA A 78 6.74 -1.59 -5.34
CA ALA A 78 7.88 -2.35 -4.85
C ALA A 78 8.43 -3.28 -5.95
N PRO A 79 9.76 -3.30 -6.16
CA PRO A 79 10.40 -4.28 -7.03
C PRO A 79 10.30 -5.70 -6.42
N PRO A 80 10.32 -6.74 -7.25
CA PRO A 80 10.36 -8.12 -6.77
C PRO A 80 11.68 -8.39 -6.03
N ASP A 81 11.65 -9.32 -5.07
CA ASP A 81 12.83 -9.80 -4.33
C ASP A 81 13.55 -8.76 -3.45
N TYR A 82 12.91 -7.60 -3.19
CA TYR A 82 13.33 -6.64 -2.17
C TYR A 82 12.16 -6.27 -1.26
N HIS A 83 12.44 -6.03 0.01
CA HIS A 83 11.53 -5.26 0.85
C HIS A 83 11.62 -3.80 0.45
N LEU A 84 10.47 -3.14 0.29
CA LEU A 84 10.39 -1.69 0.10
C LEU A 84 10.06 -1.04 1.43
N LEU A 85 10.89 -0.08 1.85
CA LEU A 85 10.72 0.66 3.09
C LEU A 85 10.64 2.17 2.82
N ILE A 86 10.15 2.89 3.81
CA ILE A 86 10.16 4.36 3.86
C ILE A 86 11.09 4.82 4.98
N GLU A 87 12.09 5.62 4.63
CA GLU A 87 13.02 6.22 5.58
C GLU A 87 12.43 7.50 6.23
N VAL A 88 12.94 7.87 7.41
CA VAL A 88 12.50 9.06 8.16
C VAL A 88 12.67 10.35 7.36
N ASP A 89 13.66 10.40 6.46
CA ASP A 89 13.92 11.54 5.57
C ASP A 89 13.01 11.57 4.32
N ARG A 90 12.02 10.68 4.24
CA ARG A 90 11.07 10.53 3.11
C ARG A 90 11.72 10.02 1.83
N SER A 91 12.80 9.26 1.94
CA SER A 91 13.32 8.44 0.84
C SER A 91 12.77 7.01 0.90
N LEU A 92 12.79 6.33 -0.25
CA LEU A 92 12.52 4.90 -0.35
C LEU A 92 13.83 4.14 -0.17
N SER A 93 13.80 2.98 0.48
CA SER A 93 14.95 2.08 0.56
C SER A 93 14.56 0.64 0.22
N LEU A 94 15.53 -0.09 -0.33
CA LEU A 94 15.37 -1.49 -0.71
C LEU A 94 16.24 -2.38 0.17
N SER A 95 15.62 -3.31 0.90
CA SER A 95 16.32 -4.30 1.71
C SER A 95 16.24 -5.70 1.11
N SER A 96 17.34 -6.45 1.20
CA SER A 96 17.44 -7.86 0.84
C SER A 96 17.45 -8.79 2.07
N ASP A 97 16.94 -8.31 3.21
CA ASP A 97 16.74 -9.11 4.43
C ASP A 97 15.82 -10.31 4.19
N GLU A 98 15.80 -11.23 5.15
CA GLU A 98 15.03 -12.47 5.05
C GLU A 98 13.53 -12.22 4.82
N PRO A 99 12.85 -13.03 3.99
CA PRO A 99 11.42 -12.88 3.74
C PRO A 99 10.57 -12.92 5.02
N VAL A 100 9.63 -11.98 5.13
CA VAL A 100 8.65 -11.93 6.23
C VAL A 100 7.37 -12.64 5.75
N LEU A 101 6.86 -13.58 6.55
CA LEU A 101 5.73 -14.45 6.17
C LEU A 101 5.93 -15.13 4.81
N PHE A 102 7.17 -15.54 4.52
CA PHE A 102 7.59 -16.14 3.24
C PHE A 102 7.48 -15.22 2.02
N SER A 103 7.27 -13.90 2.22
CA SER A 103 7.13 -12.93 1.14
C SER A 103 8.24 -11.87 1.15
N ARG A 104 8.75 -11.57 -0.05
CA ARG A 104 9.63 -10.43 -0.33
C ARG A 104 9.29 -9.89 -1.72
N PRO A 105 8.58 -8.74 -1.82
CA PRO A 105 8.28 -7.77 -0.76
C PRO A 105 7.24 -8.23 0.27
N SER A 106 7.34 -7.71 1.51
CA SER A 106 6.31 -7.83 2.56
C SER A 106 5.58 -6.50 2.74
N ILE A 107 4.28 -6.58 2.96
CA ILE A 107 3.39 -5.44 3.20
C ILE A 107 3.60 -4.91 4.62
N ASP A 108 3.74 -5.80 5.61
CA ASP A 108 4.03 -5.41 7.00
C ASP A 108 5.29 -4.54 7.08
N VAL A 109 6.38 -4.94 6.40
CA VAL A 109 7.64 -4.17 6.39
C VAL A 109 7.47 -2.76 5.81
N LEU A 110 6.72 -2.62 4.72
CA LEU A 110 6.41 -1.29 4.17
C LEU A 110 5.57 -0.46 5.16
N PHE A 111 4.55 -1.06 5.75
CA PHE A 111 3.59 -0.34 6.58
C PHE A 111 4.21 0.07 7.92
N GLU A 112 5.04 -0.78 8.53
CA GLU A 112 5.77 -0.47 9.77
C GLU A 112 6.74 0.70 9.57
N SER A 113 7.59 0.65 8.54
CA SER A 113 8.49 1.76 8.22
C SER A 113 7.75 3.04 7.85
N ALA A 114 6.61 2.93 7.17
CA ALA A 114 5.73 4.06 6.87
C ALA A 114 5.11 4.67 8.14
N ALA A 115 4.75 3.85 9.13
CA ALA A 115 4.27 4.31 10.43
C ALA A 115 5.34 5.10 11.17
N ASP A 116 6.57 4.60 11.22
CA ASP A 116 7.71 5.26 11.86
C ASP A 116 8.04 6.60 11.20
N ALA A 117 8.01 6.63 9.86
CA ALA A 117 8.30 7.85 9.13
C ALA A 117 7.17 8.88 9.30
N TYR A 118 5.92 8.54 8.96
CA TYR A 118 4.81 9.50 8.81
C TYR A 118 3.92 9.67 10.05
N GLY A 119 3.88 8.68 10.95
CA GLY A 119 3.02 8.70 12.12
C GLY A 119 1.56 9.04 11.78
N PRO A 120 0.97 10.10 12.37
CA PRO A 120 -0.45 10.42 12.22
C PRO A 120 -0.87 10.93 10.82
N THR A 121 0.09 11.24 9.94
CA THR A 121 -0.18 11.68 8.57
C THR A 121 -0.21 10.51 7.56
N MET A 122 -0.07 9.26 8.03
CA MET A 122 -0.11 8.06 7.18
C MET A 122 -1.53 7.52 6.96
N ILE A 123 -1.82 7.08 5.73
CA ILE A 123 -2.95 6.21 5.40
C ILE A 123 -2.41 4.86 4.92
N ALA A 124 -2.82 3.77 5.57
CA ALA A 124 -2.51 2.42 5.14
C ALA A 124 -3.77 1.68 4.67
N ILE A 125 -3.65 0.94 3.57
CA ILE A 125 -4.78 0.26 2.91
C ILE A 125 -4.43 -1.20 2.65
N VAL A 126 -5.16 -2.12 3.29
CA VAL A 126 -5.06 -3.57 3.00
C VAL A 126 -6.16 -3.97 2.03
N LEU A 127 -5.79 -4.53 0.89
CA LEU A 127 -6.70 -5.05 -0.12
C LEU A 127 -6.70 -6.60 -0.13
N THR A 128 -7.43 -7.18 -1.06
CA THR A 128 -7.54 -8.62 -1.34
C THR A 128 -6.21 -9.37 -1.32
N GLY A 129 -6.22 -10.56 -0.73
CA GLY A 129 -5.07 -11.45 -0.69
C GLY A 129 -5.25 -12.71 0.14
N ALA A 130 -4.32 -13.67 -0.04
CA ALA A 130 -4.48 -15.06 0.41
C ALA A 130 -3.60 -15.45 1.63
N ASN A 131 -3.05 -14.47 2.35
CA ASN A 131 -2.27 -14.68 3.57
C ASN A 131 -2.61 -13.60 4.63
N HIS A 132 -1.78 -13.42 5.65
CA HIS A 132 -2.01 -12.44 6.73
C HIS A 132 -1.06 -11.22 6.69
N ASP A 133 -0.22 -11.11 5.66
CA ASP A 133 0.75 -10.02 5.54
C ASP A 133 0.04 -8.69 5.32
N GLY A 134 0.49 -7.65 6.02
CA GLY A 134 -0.12 -6.33 6.07
C GLY A 134 -0.99 -6.09 7.29
N ALA A 135 -1.39 -7.13 8.03
CA ALA A 135 -2.21 -6.97 9.24
C ALA A 135 -1.42 -6.30 10.38
N ALA A 136 -0.17 -6.73 10.61
CA ALA A 136 0.67 -6.19 11.69
C ALA A 136 1.12 -4.76 11.38
N GLY A 137 1.50 -4.50 10.13
CA GLY A 137 1.85 -3.17 9.67
C GLY A 137 0.67 -2.21 9.65
N LEU A 138 -0.54 -2.66 9.31
CA LEU A 138 -1.75 -1.83 9.41
C LEU A 138 -1.98 -1.41 10.87
N ARG A 139 -1.80 -2.36 11.80
CA ARG A 139 -1.90 -2.08 13.22
C ARG A 139 -0.84 -1.08 13.67
N ALA A 140 0.41 -1.21 13.22
CA ALA A 140 1.48 -0.26 13.51
C ALA A 140 1.13 1.17 13.05
N VAL A 141 0.59 1.33 11.83
CA VAL A 141 0.12 2.63 11.32
C VAL A 141 -0.97 3.23 12.20
N VAL A 142 -1.95 2.43 12.62
CA VAL A 142 -3.04 2.90 13.48
C VAL A 142 -2.55 3.24 14.89
N ASP A 143 -1.66 2.43 15.47
CA ASP A 143 -1.07 2.70 16.79
C ASP A 143 -0.20 3.97 16.77
N ALA A 144 0.40 4.32 15.63
CA ALA A 144 1.10 5.59 15.40
C ALA A 144 0.16 6.80 15.16
N GLY A 145 -1.16 6.59 15.22
CA GLY A 145 -2.19 7.62 15.01
C GLY A 145 -2.58 7.85 13.55
N GLY A 146 -2.06 7.04 12.62
CA GLY A 146 -2.45 7.04 11.21
C GLY A 146 -3.82 6.40 10.99
N ARG A 147 -4.22 6.29 9.72
CA ARG A 147 -5.54 5.79 9.32
C ARG A 147 -5.41 4.45 8.63
N GLY A 148 -6.13 3.44 9.12
CA GLY A 148 -6.23 2.13 8.47
C GLY A 148 -7.53 1.98 7.68
N LEU A 149 -7.42 1.59 6.41
CA LEU A 149 -8.53 1.20 5.55
C LEU A 149 -8.35 -0.27 5.15
N VAL A 150 -9.46 -1.01 5.08
CA VAL A 150 -9.45 -2.42 4.67
C VAL A 150 -10.54 -2.65 3.64
N GLN A 151 -10.20 -3.34 2.54
CA GLN A 151 -11.20 -3.79 1.58
C GLN A 151 -12.23 -4.70 2.28
N ASP A 152 -13.51 -4.50 1.99
CA ASP A 152 -14.57 -5.39 2.46
C ASP A 152 -14.30 -6.86 2.06
N PRO A 153 -14.10 -7.78 3.04
CA PRO A 153 -13.81 -9.19 2.76
C PRO A 153 -14.87 -9.87 1.89
N GLU A 154 -16.14 -9.46 1.96
CA GLU A 154 -17.22 -10.04 1.16
C GLU A 154 -17.06 -9.78 -0.35
N THR A 155 -16.32 -8.70 -0.69
CA THR A 155 -16.07 -8.29 -2.08
C THR A 155 -14.64 -8.59 -2.54
N ALA A 156 -13.80 -9.10 -1.64
CA ALA A 156 -12.41 -9.44 -1.94
C ALA A 156 -12.34 -10.71 -2.81
N PHE A 157 -11.40 -10.72 -3.76
CA PHE A 157 -11.11 -11.95 -4.52
C PHE A 157 -10.58 -13.06 -3.60
N ALA A 158 -9.74 -12.68 -2.64
CA ALA A 158 -9.28 -13.51 -1.54
C ALA A 158 -9.40 -12.71 -0.24
N ALA A 159 -10.16 -13.26 0.72
CA ALA A 159 -10.56 -12.55 1.94
C ALA A 159 -9.54 -12.61 3.09
N ALA A 160 -8.57 -13.52 3.04
CA ALA A 160 -7.69 -13.82 4.19
C ALA A 160 -6.89 -12.59 4.68
N MET A 161 -6.33 -11.79 3.77
CA MET A 161 -5.60 -10.57 4.15
C MET A 161 -6.52 -9.52 4.80
N PRO A 162 -7.64 -9.13 4.17
CA PRO A 162 -8.63 -8.27 4.81
C PRO A 162 -9.14 -8.76 6.18
N GLU A 163 -9.46 -10.05 6.30
CA GLU A 163 -9.94 -10.64 7.55
C GLU A 163 -8.89 -10.55 8.66
N ALA A 164 -7.64 -10.89 8.36
CA ALA A 164 -6.53 -10.78 9.31
C ALA A 164 -6.30 -9.32 9.75
N ALA A 165 -6.38 -8.38 8.81
CA ALA A 165 -6.24 -6.96 9.09
C ALA A 165 -7.35 -6.42 10.01
N ILE A 166 -8.61 -6.80 9.77
CA ILE A 166 -9.76 -6.43 10.63
C ILE A 166 -9.62 -7.05 12.02
N GLN A 167 -9.20 -8.33 12.10
CA GLN A 167 -9.04 -9.02 13.37
C GLN A 167 -7.99 -8.34 14.25
N LEU A 168 -6.85 -7.93 13.67
CA LEU A 168 -5.75 -7.31 14.41
C LEU A 168 -5.95 -5.80 14.64
N CYS A 169 -6.72 -5.14 13.77
CA CYS A 169 -7.01 -3.71 13.84
C CYS A 169 -8.53 -3.42 13.72
N PRO A 170 -9.34 -3.67 14.78
CA PRO A 170 -10.80 -3.46 14.73
C PRO A 170 -11.26 -2.02 14.51
N SER A 171 -10.37 -1.04 14.70
CA SER A 171 -10.62 0.38 14.42
C SER A 171 -10.40 0.77 12.96
N ALA A 172 -9.86 -0.14 12.13
CA ALA A 172 -9.71 0.11 10.70
C ALA A 172 -11.07 0.21 10.03
N ARG A 173 -11.18 1.10 9.03
CA ARG A 173 -12.44 1.30 8.31
C ARG A 173 -12.57 0.28 7.18
N VAL A 174 -13.58 -0.57 7.27
CA VAL A 174 -13.95 -1.51 6.21
C VAL A 174 -14.72 -0.78 5.11
N MET A 175 -14.32 -0.96 3.85
CA MET A 175 -14.84 -0.21 2.71
C MET A 175 -14.82 -1.05 1.42
N SER A 176 -15.79 -0.85 0.52
CA SER A 176 -15.68 -1.36 -0.86
C SER A 176 -14.55 -0.65 -1.61
N LEU A 177 -14.09 -1.23 -2.73
CA LEU A 177 -13.03 -0.62 -3.55
C LEU A 177 -13.43 0.76 -4.08
N GLU A 178 -14.70 0.95 -4.47
CA GLU A 178 -15.24 2.24 -4.94
C GLU A 178 -15.28 3.26 -3.81
N ALA A 179 -15.62 2.83 -2.60
CA ALA A 179 -15.65 3.70 -1.44
C ALA A 179 -14.22 4.11 -1.04
N ILE A 180 -13.22 3.21 -1.13
CA ILE A 180 -11.80 3.56 -0.97
C ILE A 180 -11.38 4.59 -2.02
N ALA A 181 -11.69 4.35 -3.29
CA ALA A 181 -11.37 5.26 -4.38
C ALA A 181 -12.00 6.66 -4.17
N GLN A 182 -13.25 6.73 -3.71
CA GLN A 182 -13.92 7.99 -3.40
C GLN A 182 -13.29 8.70 -2.20
N TYR A 183 -13.00 7.97 -1.12
CA TYR A 183 -12.33 8.51 0.05
C TYR A 183 -10.97 9.13 -0.32
N LEU A 184 -10.19 8.45 -1.18
CA LEU A 184 -8.90 8.99 -1.63
C LEU A 184 -9.02 10.26 -2.47
N LYS A 185 -10.14 10.53 -3.14
CA LYS A 185 -10.31 11.81 -3.87
C LYS A 185 -10.57 13.00 -2.95
N GLU A 186 -10.93 12.74 -1.69
CA GLU A 186 -11.35 13.74 -0.72
C GLU A 186 -10.27 14.09 0.31
N VAL A 187 -9.14 13.35 0.30
CA VAL A 187 -8.01 13.60 1.21
C VAL A 187 -7.05 14.67 0.74
#